data_AF-A0A9P4P6W6-F1
#
_entry.id   AF-A0A9P4P6W6-F1
#
_cell.length_a   1.000
_cell.length_b   1.000
_cell.length_c   1.000
_cell.angle_alpha   90.00
_cell.angle_beta   90.00
_cell.angle_gamma   90.00
#
_symmetry.space_group_name_H-M   'P 1'
#
loop_
_entity.id
_entity.type
_entity.pdbx_description
1 polymer ?
#
loop_
_entity_poly.entity_id
_entity_poly.type
_entity_poly.pdbx_seq_one_letter_code
_entity_poly.pdbx_strand_id
1 'polypeptide(L)'
;MASKSWKIFSNQKTKEVKHIPFIKSRKFFAVDDSGPTAGHLLIREREFVECVRNESANQDDSICLWGSNCDIPTGNFENVWRSMDGGTSPGRVLEQQKALKKIQQSDVWFLITDGEVDDGSVHQLADLAQQYAILNAPIVFLTVGYRGATPKTTNISVGVSFFAGAQNTLILFKDSTDKIYIIATKGCFASLGGSTGVQDLTNWTSLPSFVNDVQFLKHCQTLDIEVLQAESRGDLSRGVSLGADWEEANGGPVWVDLDLLLQAGRLPNKDVFELLSEEAFNNLDVAYKIRRRTESLRSFIQAQKIEQLAPRIEDVSGVSTIIAKLELPEMTGDERKLLKNAVNTFATSVEAQTIQKRNQLVDAAMRTLASIEAASFNAEILSRRSNRARRSEVVAGSVEMASLDLLGPAYKGNCLICCGDDETTSICLEELDAEHADDNTTDFALNFPLAAGSSNKNVNIILSQNVSFQCVLLAPSGMSIFNEKLNAILPAVHYDGPNKKYINEQLYFALTAGLAQGAAGIAQLPFLRRSFGRSPGQVPV
;
A
#
# COMPACT_ATOMS: atom_id res chain seq x y z
N MET A 1 8.76 4.21 34.58
CA MET A 1 9.39 3.50 33.44
C MET A 1 9.47 4.50 32.30
N ALA A 2 10.66 4.76 31.74
CA ALA A 2 10.75 5.61 30.56
C ALA A 2 9.99 4.93 29.41
N SER A 3 8.99 5.59 28.83
CA SER A 3 8.32 5.08 27.63
C SER A 3 9.40 4.96 26.55
N LYS A 4 9.62 3.74 26.04
CA LYS A 4 10.53 3.55 24.90
C LYS A 4 9.87 4.24 23.70
N SER A 5 10.60 5.15 23.06
CA SER A 5 10.16 5.80 21.83
C SER A 5 10.13 4.79 20.68
N TRP A 6 9.05 4.77 19.91
CA TRP A 6 8.94 3.97 18.68
C TRP A 6 9.74 4.59 17.51
N LYS A 7 9.98 5.91 17.56
CA LYS A 7 10.95 6.60 16.71
C LYS A 7 12.36 6.37 17.28
N ILE A 8 13.22 5.75 16.48
CA ILE A 8 14.62 5.47 16.79
C ILE A 8 15.48 6.49 16.06
N PHE A 9 16.12 7.38 16.81
CA PHE A 9 17.08 8.33 16.26
C PHE A 9 18.49 7.74 16.29
N SER A 10 19.28 7.99 15.25
CA SER A 10 20.70 7.61 15.26
C SER A 10 21.41 8.31 16.42
N ASN A 11 21.82 7.54 17.43
CA ASN A 11 22.63 8.02 18.54
C ASN A 11 24.12 8.05 18.18
N GLN A 12 24.47 8.37 16.92
CA GLN A 12 25.85 8.53 16.47
C GLN A 12 26.51 9.73 17.17
N LYS A 13 26.89 9.54 18.43
CA LYS A 13 27.83 10.42 19.12
C LYS A 13 29.22 10.22 18.52
N THR A 14 29.80 11.30 17.99
CA THR A 14 31.24 11.60 17.84
C THR A 14 32.18 10.56 17.18
N LYS A 15 31.71 9.43 16.65
CA LYS A 15 32.53 8.62 15.75
C LYS A 15 32.49 9.23 14.35
N GLU A 16 33.67 9.49 13.80
CA GLU A 16 33.84 9.91 12.42
C GLU A 16 33.19 8.88 11.48
N VAL A 17 32.13 9.30 10.80
CA VAL A 17 31.39 8.50 9.83
C VAL A 17 32.21 8.48 8.55
N LYS A 18 32.72 7.32 8.15
CA LYS A 18 33.56 7.18 6.97
C LYS A 18 32.76 6.62 5.80
N HIS A 19 32.87 7.31 4.69
CA HIS A 19 32.28 6.93 3.41
C HIS A 19 33.38 6.46 2.45
N ILE A 20 33.03 5.54 1.57
CA ILE A 20 33.92 5.02 0.52
C ILE A 20 33.13 4.95 -0.80
N PRO A 21 33.76 5.24 -1.95
CA PRO A 21 33.11 5.04 -3.24
C PRO A 21 32.61 3.60 -3.40
N PHE A 22 31.36 3.43 -3.83
CA PHE A 22 30.66 2.15 -4.00
C PHE A 22 31.51 1.11 -4.74
N ILE A 23 32.17 1.52 -5.82
CA ILE A 23 32.99 0.64 -6.64
C ILE A 23 34.23 0.13 -5.89
N LYS A 24 34.83 0.96 -5.03
CA LYS A 24 36.06 0.62 -4.27
C LYS A 24 35.78 -0.08 -2.93
N SER A 25 34.50 -0.22 -2.59
CA SER A 25 34.04 -0.83 -1.34
C SER A 25 34.40 -2.32 -1.23
N ARG A 26 34.44 -2.86 -0.01
CA ARG A 26 34.56 -4.30 0.25
C ARG A 26 33.22 -4.97 0.02
N LYS A 27 33.20 -6.01 -0.83
CA LYS A 27 31.98 -6.62 -1.34
C LYS A 27 31.86 -8.05 -0.85
N PHE A 28 30.65 -8.43 -0.46
CA PHE A 28 30.28 -9.82 -0.24
C PHE A 28 29.26 -10.25 -1.29
N PHE A 29 29.54 -11.31 -2.03
CA PHE A 29 28.66 -11.86 -3.05
C PHE A 29 28.01 -13.15 -2.56
N ALA A 30 26.69 -13.16 -2.42
CA ALA A 30 25.89 -14.37 -2.23
C ALA A 30 25.22 -14.69 -3.56
N VAL A 31 25.70 -15.71 -4.27
CA VAL A 31 25.19 -16.09 -5.59
C VAL A 31 24.40 -17.38 -5.52
N ASP A 32 23.23 -17.38 -6.15
CA ASP A 32 22.35 -18.52 -6.21
C ASP A 32 22.99 -19.67 -7.00
N ASP A 33 22.87 -20.88 -6.47
CA ASP A 33 23.33 -22.18 -6.99
C ASP A 33 22.17 -23.19 -6.93
N SER A 34 20.94 -22.69 -6.99
CA SER A 34 19.74 -23.51 -7.11
C SER A 34 19.67 -24.14 -8.49
N GLY A 35 19.03 -25.31 -8.60
CA GLY A 35 18.87 -26.03 -9.88
C GLY A 35 18.36 -25.18 -11.06
N PRO A 36 17.43 -24.23 -10.87
CA PRO A 36 16.98 -23.29 -11.90
C PRO A 36 18.06 -22.38 -12.51
N THR A 37 19.10 -22.04 -11.76
CA THR A 37 20.22 -21.17 -12.22
C THR A 37 21.19 -21.89 -13.15
N ALA A 38 21.09 -23.22 -13.29
CA ALA A 38 22.04 -24.02 -14.05
C ALA A 38 22.16 -23.58 -15.52
N GLY A 39 23.40 -23.59 -16.02
CA GLY A 39 23.71 -23.27 -17.41
C GLY A 39 23.83 -21.77 -17.66
N HIS A 40 22.95 -21.21 -18.49
CA HIS A 40 23.16 -19.86 -19.02
C HIS A 40 22.96 -18.74 -17.98
N LEU A 41 22.09 -18.93 -16.97
CA LEU A 41 21.86 -17.92 -15.92
C LEU A 41 23.10 -17.80 -15.03
N LEU A 42 23.65 -18.91 -14.55
CA LEU A 42 24.89 -18.93 -13.78
C LEU A 42 26.06 -18.25 -14.52
N ILE A 43 26.16 -18.42 -15.84
CA ILE A 43 27.18 -17.73 -16.65
C ILE A 43 26.98 -16.21 -16.55
N ARG A 44 25.75 -15.71 -16.65
CA ARG A 44 25.45 -14.27 -16.58
C ARG A 44 25.64 -13.68 -15.19
N GLU A 45 25.31 -14.43 -14.14
CA GLU A 45 25.58 -14.07 -12.74
C GLU A 45 27.09 -13.96 -12.50
N ARG A 46 27.84 -14.96 -12.98
CA ARG A 46 29.31 -14.98 -12.94
C ARG A 46 29.90 -13.79 -13.69
N GLU A 47 29.45 -13.53 -14.92
CA GLU A 47 29.91 -12.38 -15.72
C GLU A 47 29.72 -11.06 -14.96
N PHE A 48 28.59 -10.88 -14.29
CA PHE A 48 28.33 -9.69 -13.48
C PHE A 48 29.30 -9.58 -12.29
N VAL A 49 29.47 -10.66 -11.52
CA VAL A 49 30.40 -10.67 -10.38
C VAL A 49 31.83 -10.40 -10.82
N GLU A 50 32.28 -11.05 -11.89
CA GLU A 50 33.61 -10.84 -12.46
C GLU A 50 33.77 -9.41 -12.98
N CYS A 51 32.74 -8.83 -13.63
CA CYS A 51 32.78 -7.43 -14.07
C CYS A 51 32.94 -6.45 -12.90
N VAL A 52 32.12 -6.60 -11.84
CA VAL A 52 32.20 -5.76 -10.63
C VAL A 52 33.57 -5.86 -9.97
N ARG A 53 34.12 -7.08 -9.89
CA ARG A 53 35.44 -7.33 -9.29
C ARG A 53 36.58 -6.79 -10.15
N ASN A 54 36.52 -6.95 -11.47
CA ASN A 54 37.57 -6.52 -12.38
C ASN A 54 37.69 -4.99 -12.44
N GLU A 55 36.58 -4.28 -12.29
CA GLU A 55 36.58 -2.81 -12.27
C GLU A 55 37.26 -2.25 -11.01
N SER A 56 37.08 -2.89 -9.85
CA SER A 56 37.81 -2.55 -8.62
C SER A 56 37.81 -3.69 -7.62
N ALA A 57 38.85 -4.52 -7.70
CA ALA A 57 39.05 -5.65 -6.81
C ALA A 57 39.48 -5.15 -5.42
N ASN A 58 38.84 -5.67 -4.38
CA ASN A 58 39.30 -5.53 -3.01
C ASN A 58 39.83 -6.89 -2.51
N GLN A 59 40.92 -6.88 -1.74
CA GLN A 59 41.50 -8.12 -1.19
C GLN A 59 40.58 -8.81 -0.19
N ASP A 60 39.67 -8.04 0.45
CA ASP A 60 38.70 -8.56 1.40
C ASP A 60 37.36 -8.97 0.73
N ASP A 61 37.25 -8.85 -0.59
CA ASP A 61 36.08 -9.35 -1.33
C ASP A 61 35.92 -10.85 -1.10
N SER A 62 34.68 -11.29 -0.91
CA SER A 62 34.38 -12.71 -0.73
C SER A 62 33.06 -13.11 -1.38
N ILE A 63 32.97 -14.39 -1.71
CA ILE A 63 31.83 -15.00 -2.38
C ILE A 63 31.42 -16.29 -1.68
N CYS A 64 30.13 -16.57 -1.64
CA CYS A 64 29.57 -17.88 -1.35
C CYS A 64 28.46 -18.21 -2.35
N LEU A 65 28.27 -19.51 -2.59
CA LEU A 65 27.09 -20.02 -3.26
C LEU A 65 26.00 -20.39 -2.25
N TRP A 66 24.74 -20.30 -2.67
CA TRP A 66 23.61 -20.69 -1.85
C TRP A 66 22.48 -21.33 -2.66
N GLY A 67 21.80 -22.30 -2.06
CA GLY A 67 20.61 -22.98 -2.57
C GLY A 67 19.82 -23.52 -1.38
N SER A 68 19.70 -24.84 -1.25
CA SER A 68 19.22 -25.49 -0.01
C SER A 68 20.21 -25.39 1.15
N ASN A 69 21.50 -25.22 0.82
CA ASN A 69 22.61 -24.98 1.74
C ASN A 69 23.32 -23.68 1.39
N CYS A 70 24.26 -23.24 2.24
CA CYS A 70 25.12 -22.10 1.93
C CYS A 70 26.58 -22.45 2.20
N ASP A 71 27.40 -22.23 1.18
CA ASP A 71 28.83 -22.49 1.22
C ASP A 71 29.58 -21.60 2.20
N ILE A 72 30.76 -22.08 2.62
CA ILE A 72 31.68 -21.25 3.39
C ILE A 72 32.23 -20.16 2.45
N PRO A 73 32.14 -18.87 2.84
CA PRO A 73 32.71 -17.79 2.05
C PRO A 73 34.19 -18.00 1.72
N THR A 74 34.55 -17.69 0.48
CA THR A 74 35.91 -17.79 -0.05
C THR A 74 36.32 -16.52 -0.79
N GLY A 75 37.62 -16.23 -0.83
CA GLY A 75 38.19 -15.20 -1.71
C GLY A 75 38.62 -15.77 -3.08
N ASN A 76 38.47 -17.08 -3.29
CA ASN A 76 38.78 -17.73 -4.56
C ASN A 76 37.53 -17.80 -5.45
N PHE A 77 37.36 -16.79 -6.30
CA PHE A 77 36.25 -16.70 -7.24
C PHE A 77 36.39 -17.64 -8.44
N GLU A 78 37.57 -18.17 -8.76
CA GLU A 78 37.75 -18.98 -9.97
C GLU A 78 37.17 -20.39 -9.78
N ASN A 79 37.28 -20.93 -8.57
CA ASN A 79 36.92 -22.31 -8.27
C ASN A 79 35.58 -22.46 -7.54
N VAL A 80 34.85 -21.35 -7.31
CA VAL A 80 33.63 -21.37 -6.51
C VAL A 80 32.41 -21.83 -7.31
N TRP A 81 32.40 -21.60 -8.63
CA TRP A 81 31.22 -21.79 -9.48
C TRP A 81 30.84 -23.26 -9.71
N ARG A 82 29.63 -23.62 -9.29
CA ARG A 82 29.00 -24.94 -9.49
C ARG A 82 27.47 -24.77 -9.56
N SER A 83 26.79 -25.84 -9.97
CA SER A 83 25.32 -25.97 -10.09
C SER A 83 24.84 -27.21 -9.33
N MET A 84 24.98 -27.26 -8.00
CA MET A 84 24.82 -28.51 -7.23
C MET A 84 23.90 -28.45 -6.00
N ASP A 85 23.55 -27.28 -5.46
CA ASP A 85 22.96 -27.23 -4.13
C ASP A 85 21.45 -27.45 -4.08
N GLY A 86 20.74 -27.34 -5.21
CA GLY A 86 19.31 -27.65 -5.37
C GLY A 86 18.38 -26.81 -4.48
N GLY A 87 17.14 -26.55 -4.89
CA GLY A 87 16.21 -25.70 -4.13
C GLY A 87 16.69 -24.26 -3.90
N THR A 88 15.83 -23.38 -3.38
CA THR A 88 16.12 -21.94 -3.27
C THR A 88 15.74 -21.44 -1.88
N SER A 89 16.73 -21.29 -0.99
CA SER A 89 16.50 -20.89 0.40
C SER A 89 17.49 -19.78 0.82
N PRO A 90 17.22 -18.50 0.48
CA PRO A 90 18.14 -17.39 0.72
C PRO A 90 18.44 -17.18 2.22
N GLY A 91 17.55 -17.62 3.11
CA GLY A 91 17.76 -17.58 4.56
C GLY A 91 19.01 -18.34 5.01
N ARG A 92 19.45 -19.36 4.25
CA ARG A 92 20.67 -20.14 4.54
C ARG A 92 21.93 -19.29 4.56
N VAL A 93 21.97 -18.20 3.79
CA VAL A 93 23.08 -17.24 3.78
C VAL A 93 23.26 -16.60 5.16
N LEU A 94 22.15 -16.31 5.85
CA LEU A 94 22.16 -15.66 7.16
C LEU A 94 22.34 -16.65 8.32
N GLU A 95 21.90 -17.90 8.13
CA GLU A 95 22.11 -18.98 9.11
C GLU A 95 23.59 -19.43 9.15
N GLN A 96 24.28 -19.35 8.01
CA GLN A 96 25.71 -19.64 7.92
C GLN A 96 26.55 -18.56 8.61
N GLN A 97 27.02 -18.85 9.82
CA GLN A 97 27.73 -17.89 10.68
C GLN A 97 28.95 -17.23 10.01
N LYS A 98 29.66 -17.96 9.15
CA LYS A 98 30.81 -17.39 8.41
C LYS A 98 30.37 -16.37 7.35
N ALA A 99 29.27 -16.64 6.64
CA ALA A 99 28.69 -15.73 5.67
C ALA A 99 28.11 -14.50 6.36
N LEU A 100 27.34 -14.68 7.44
CA LEU A 100 26.83 -13.59 8.26
C LEU A 100 27.93 -12.65 8.75
N LYS A 101 29.02 -13.20 9.30
CA LYS A 101 30.18 -12.40 9.74
C LYS A 101 30.82 -11.64 8.58
N LYS A 102 30.91 -12.25 7.40
CA LYS A 102 31.45 -11.58 6.20
C LYS A 102 30.55 -10.43 5.74
N ILE A 103 29.23 -10.62 5.70
CA ILE A 103 28.27 -9.55 5.41
C ILE A 103 28.47 -8.37 6.38
N GLN A 104 28.58 -8.65 7.68
CA GLN A 104 28.80 -7.63 8.70
C GLN A 104 30.14 -6.89 8.56
N GLN A 105 31.14 -7.49 7.91
CA GLN A 105 32.47 -6.90 7.66
C GLN A 105 32.58 -6.22 6.29
N SER A 106 31.70 -6.54 5.35
CA SER A 106 31.67 -5.96 4.00
C SER A 106 30.90 -4.65 3.99
N ASP A 107 31.36 -3.69 3.20
CA ASP A 107 30.70 -2.39 3.04
C ASP A 107 29.40 -2.53 2.22
N VAL A 108 29.37 -3.48 1.27
CA VAL A 108 28.21 -3.78 0.42
C VAL A 108 27.98 -5.29 0.35
N TRP A 109 26.71 -5.69 0.42
CA TRP A 109 26.26 -7.06 0.20
C TRP A 109 25.53 -7.17 -1.14
N PHE A 110 25.99 -8.09 -1.99
CA PHE A 110 25.32 -8.48 -3.22
C PHE A 110 24.57 -9.79 -3.00
N LEU A 111 23.28 -9.82 -3.34
CA LEU A 111 22.46 -11.01 -3.36
C LEU A 111 21.97 -11.22 -4.79
N ILE A 112 22.46 -12.28 -5.42
CA ILE A 112 22.29 -12.56 -6.85
C ILE A 112 21.51 -13.86 -6.99
N THR A 113 20.48 -13.85 -7.83
CA THR A 113 19.53 -14.96 -8.04
C THR A 113 18.80 -14.80 -9.37
N ASP A 114 18.06 -15.83 -9.78
CA ASP A 114 17.06 -15.74 -10.86
C ASP A 114 15.68 -15.24 -10.39
N GLY A 115 15.51 -15.08 -9.08
CA GLY A 115 14.45 -14.29 -8.46
C GLY A 115 13.29 -15.09 -7.87
N GLU A 116 13.29 -16.42 -7.91
CA GLU A 116 12.15 -17.23 -7.44
C GLU A 116 12.36 -17.85 -6.06
N VAL A 117 11.61 -17.36 -5.07
CA VAL A 117 11.42 -18.04 -3.78
C VAL A 117 9.96 -18.04 -3.39
N ASP A 118 9.55 -19.05 -2.62
CA ASP A 118 8.22 -19.11 -2.05
C ASP A 118 8.03 -18.03 -0.95
N ASP A 119 6.77 -17.65 -0.71
CA ASP A 119 6.42 -16.66 0.29
C ASP A 119 6.98 -17.02 1.69
N GLY A 120 6.99 -18.30 2.07
CA GLY A 120 7.55 -18.77 3.34
C GLY A 120 9.03 -18.41 3.49
N SER A 121 9.81 -18.62 2.44
CA SER A 121 11.22 -18.24 2.37
C SER A 121 11.45 -16.72 2.43
N VAL A 122 10.57 -15.91 1.83
CA VAL A 122 10.60 -14.43 1.94
C VAL A 122 10.45 -14.00 3.40
N HIS A 123 9.45 -14.55 4.09
CA HIS A 123 9.20 -14.23 5.50
C HIS A 123 10.36 -14.65 6.41
N GLN A 124 10.86 -15.88 6.24
CA GLN A 124 12.00 -16.38 7.01
C GLN A 124 13.24 -15.51 6.81
N LEU A 125 13.53 -15.13 5.57
CA LEU A 125 14.67 -14.28 5.24
C LEU A 125 14.60 -12.93 5.93
N ALA A 126 13.43 -12.31 5.94
CA ALA A 126 13.22 -11.01 6.60
C ALA A 126 13.33 -11.09 8.12
N ASP A 127 12.81 -12.16 8.73
CA ASP A 127 12.94 -12.40 10.17
C ASP A 127 14.42 -12.57 10.57
N LEU A 128 15.17 -13.38 9.83
CA LEU A 128 16.60 -13.56 10.03
C LEU A 128 17.38 -12.25 9.82
N ALA A 129 17.02 -11.48 8.78
CA ALA A 129 17.67 -10.21 8.49
C ALA A 129 17.51 -9.20 9.63
N GLN A 130 16.31 -9.14 10.22
CA GLN A 130 16.04 -8.31 11.39
C GLN A 130 16.73 -8.85 12.65
N GLN A 131 16.68 -10.17 12.88
CA GLN A 131 17.29 -10.82 14.04
C GLN A 131 18.79 -10.53 14.12
N TYR A 132 19.49 -10.61 12.99
CA TYR A 132 20.93 -10.39 12.90
C TYR A 132 21.33 -8.95 12.57
N ALA A 133 20.35 -8.03 12.51
CA ALA A 133 20.56 -6.60 12.25
C ALA A 133 21.38 -6.29 10.99
N ILE A 134 21.26 -7.12 9.94
CA ILE A 134 22.01 -6.96 8.69
C ILE A 134 21.37 -5.96 7.71
N LEU A 135 20.15 -5.47 8.02
CA LEU A 135 19.45 -4.44 7.23
C LEU A 135 20.15 -3.08 7.24
N ASN A 136 21.19 -2.91 8.06
CA ASN A 136 22.06 -1.73 8.06
C ASN A 136 23.14 -1.78 6.96
N ALA A 137 23.38 -2.95 6.36
CA ALA A 137 24.32 -3.09 5.27
C ALA A 137 23.67 -2.62 3.96
N PRO A 138 24.32 -1.73 3.19
CA PRO A 138 23.94 -1.46 1.81
C PRO A 138 23.85 -2.77 1.01
N ILE A 139 22.70 -3.00 0.39
CA ILE A 139 22.41 -4.24 -0.33
C ILE A 139 22.10 -3.96 -1.80
N VAL A 140 22.72 -4.76 -2.68
CA VAL A 140 22.44 -4.81 -4.11
C VAL A 140 21.83 -6.16 -4.41
N PHE A 141 20.57 -6.15 -4.84
CA PHE A 141 19.86 -7.32 -5.28
C PHE A 141 19.87 -7.37 -6.80
N LEU A 142 20.35 -8.47 -7.37
CA LEU A 142 20.38 -8.69 -8.82
C LEU A 142 19.56 -9.91 -9.17
N THR A 143 18.50 -9.70 -9.94
CA THR A 143 17.75 -10.77 -10.60
C THR A 143 18.27 -10.98 -12.01
N VAL A 144 18.68 -12.19 -12.35
CA VAL A 144 19.11 -12.56 -13.71
C VAL A 144 18.05 -13.45 -14.35
N GLY A 145 17.52 -13.06 -15.51
CA GLY A 145 16.48 -13.86 -16.14
C GLY A 145 16.06 -13.39 -17.51
N TYR A 146 14.95 -13.96 -17.99
CA TYR A 146 14.32 -13.55 -19.23
C TYR A 146 13.28 -12.46 -18.96
N ARG A 147 13.29 -11.41 -19.78
CA ARG A 147 12.23 -10.39 -19.71
C ARG A 147 10.86 -10.98 -20.02
N GLY A 148 9.94 -10.85 -19.07
CA GLY A 148 8.51 -10.99 -19.32
C GLY A 148 7.95 -9.81 -20.11
N ALA A 149 6.63 -9.80 -20.33
CA ALA A 149 5.95 -8.72 -21.06
C ALA A 149 6.15 -7.35 -20.41
N THR A 150 6.21 -7.28 -19.08
CA THR A 150 6.37 -6.04 -18.32
C THR A 150 7.30 -6.24 -17.13
N PRO A 151 7.93 -5.17 -16.61
CA PRO A 151 8.69 -5.25 -15.38
C PRO A 151 7.88 -5.76 -14.17
N LYS A 152 6.57 -5.46 -14.08
CA LYS A 152 5.69 -5.88 -12.98
C LYS A 152 5.71 -7.39 -12.71
N THR A 153 5.80 -8.20 -13.76
CA THR A 153 5.78 -9.66 -13.65
C THR A 153 7.13 -10.25 -13.26
N THR A 154 8.17 -9.42 -13.13
CA THR A 154 9.50 -9.86 -12.70
C THR A 154 9.43 -10.26 -11.24
N ASN A 155 9.89 -11.47 -10.94
CA ASN A 155 9.98 -11.94 -9.56
C ASN A 155 11.19 -11.28 -8.89
N ILE A 156 10.92 -10.48 -7.87
CA ILE A 156 11.93 -9.82 -7.04
C ILE A 156 11.74 -10.17 -5.56
N SER A 157 11.07 -11.28 -5.29
CA SER A 157 10.60 -11.70 -3.96
C SER A 157 11.71 -11.72 -2.90
N VAL A 158 12.88 -12.22 -3.27
CA VAL A 158 14.07 -12.19 -2.40
C VAL A 158 14.48 -10.74 -2.08
N GLY A 159 14.51 -9.85 -3.07
CA GLY A 159 14.91 -8.45 -2.90
C GLY A 159 13.91 -7.60 -2.12
N VAL A 160 12.61 -7.87 -2.26
CA VAL A 160 11.53 -7.15 -1.56
C VAL A 160 11.69 -7.27 -0.03
N SER A 161 12.14 -8.43 0.45
CA SER A 161 12.43 -8.69 1.88
C SER A 161 13.35 -7.63 2.50
N PHE A 162 14.32 -7.15 1.71
CA PHE A 162 15.31 -6.17 2.15
C PHE A 162 14.90 -4.74 1.82
N PHE A 163 14.24 -4.52 0.69
CA PHE A 163 13.90 -3.18 0.20
C PHE A 163 13.07 -2.37 1.20
N ALA A 164 12.09 -3.00 1.84
CA ALA A 164 11.26 -2.33 2.85
C ALA A 164 12.05 -2.01 4.13
N GLY A 165 12.93 -2.92 4.56
CA GLY A 165 13.64 -2.83 5.82
C GLY A 165 14.92 -1.98 5.81
N ALA A 166 15.71 -2.10 4.75
CA ALA A 166 17.04 -1.50 4.65
C ALA A 166 16.98 -0.03 4.22
N GLN A 167 17.97 0.75 4.64
CA GLN A 167 18.09 2.17 4.27
C GLN A 167 18.67 2.33 2.85
N ASN A 168 19.64 1.49 2.50
CA ASN A 168 20.39 1.57 1.25
C ASN A 168 20.16 0.29 0.45
N THR A 169 19.29 0.35 -0.56
CA THR A 169 18.96 -0.82 -1.39
C THR A 169 18.97 -0.46 -2.86
N LEU A 170 19.49 -1.37 -3.69
CA LEU A 170 19.43 -1.31 -5.14
C LEU A 170 18.88 -2.63 -5.68
N ILE A 171 17.78 -2.58 -6.43
CA ILE A 171 17.19 -3.74 -7.10
C ILE A 171 17.45 -3.61 -8.60
N LEU A 172 18.21 -4.57 -9.13
CA LEU A 172 18.59 -4.67 -10.53
C LEU A 172 17.95 -5.89 -11.17
N PHE A 173 17.64 -5.77 -12.46
CA PHE A 173 17.29 -6.90 -13.31
C PHE A 173 18.25 -6.95 -14.51
N LYS A 174 18.92 -8.08 -14.72
CA LYS A 174 19.77 -8.34 -15.89
C LYS A 174 19.07 -9.31 -16.83
N ASP A 175 18.79 -8.84 -18.04
CA ASP A 175 18.19 -9.66 -19.09
C ASP A 175 19.24 -10.57 -19.74
N SER A 176 18.76 -11.65 -20.37
CA SER A 176 19.48 -12.52 -21.31
C SER A 176 20.31 -11.76 -22.38
N THR A 177 19.92 -10.54 -22.73
CA THR A 177 20.63 -9.64 -23.67
C THR A 177 21.80 -8.87 -23.06
N ASP A 178 22.18 -9.16 -21.81
CA ASP A 178 23.20 -8.45 -21.01
C ASP A 178 22.79 -7.04 -20.55
N LYS A 179 21.58 -6.60 -20.92
CA LYS A 179 21.05 -5.30 -20.53
C LYS A 179 20.66 -5.30 -19.05
N ILE A 180 21.12 -4.30 -18.30
CA ILE A 180 20.74 -4.06 -16.89
C ILE A 180 19.62 -3.03 -16.83
N TYR A 181 18.63 -3.31 -15.98
CA TYR A 181 17.53 -2.42 -15.64
C TYR A 181 17.53 -2.13 -14.15
N ILE A 182 17.25 -0.88 -13.79
CA ILE A 182 17.04 -0.48 -12.40
C ILE A 182 15.56 -0.58 -12.10
N ILE A 183 15.19 -1.49 -11.21
CA ILE A 183 13.79 -1.72 -10.79
C ILE A 183 13.44 -0.84 -9.59
N ALA A 184 14.36 -0.64 -8.64
CA ALA A 184 14.11 0.21 -7.47
C ALA A 184 15.40 0.63 -6.79
N THR A 185 15.44 1.85 -6.24
CA THR A 185 16.59 2.37 -5.49
C THR A 185 16.15 3.06 -4.20
N LYS A 186 17.02 3.04 -3.18
CA LYS A 186 16.83 3.71 -1.89
C LYS A 186 18.17 4.14 -1.29
N GLY A 187 18.16 5.21 -0.50
CA GLY A 187 19.33 5.70 0.24
C GLY A 187 20.44 6.17 -0.69
N CYS A 188 21.67 5.72 -0.47
CA CYS A 188 22.84 6.10 -1.27
C CYS A 188 22.70 5.78 -2.77
N PHE A 189 21.83 4.84 -3.15
CA PHE A 189 21.60 4.46 -4.55
C PHE A 189 20.53 5.30 -5.25
N ALA A 190 19.85 6.21 -4.55
CA ALA A 190 18.74 6.99 -5.11
C ALA A 190 19.12 7.83 -6.34
N SER A 191 20.39 8.26 -6.43
CA SER A 191 20.91 9.05 -7.55
C SER A 191 20.97 8.30 -8.88
N LEU A 192 20.94 6.96 -8.87
CA LEU A 192 20.90 6.13 -10.08
C LEU A 192 19.58 6.24 -10.86
N GLY A 193 18.62 7.00 -10.33
CA GLY A 193 17.26 7.02 -10.82
C GLY A 193 16.50 5.80 -10.29
N GLY A 194 15.23 5.72 -10.69
CA GLY A 194 14.35 4.72 -10.11
C GLY A 194 14.10 4.93 -8.62
N SER A 195 14.16 6.19 -8.17
CA SER A 195 13.81 6.56 -6.80
C SER A 195 12.42 6.02 -6.46
N THR A 196 12.19 5.85 -5.17
CA THR A 196 10.94 5.39 -4.57
C THR A 196 9.69 6.12 -5.13
N GLY A 197 9.81 7.30 -5.74
CA GLY A 197 8.74 7.97 -6.48
C GLY A 197 8.30 7.25 -7.77
N VAL A 198 6.98 6.98 -7.88
CA VAL A 198 6.20 6.55 -9.05
C VAL A 198 7.03 5.96 -10.21
N GLN A 199 7.60 4.78 -10.01
CA GLN A 199 8.11 4.00 -11.13
C GLN A 199 6.95 3.32 -11.86
N ASP A 200 6.78 3.69 -13.12
CA ASP A 200 5.84 3.03 -14.00
C ASP A 200 6.43 1.70 -14.49
N LEU A 201 6.06 0.62 -13.80
CA LEU A 201 6.45 -0.74 -14.15
C LEU A 201 5.61 -1.35 -15.29
N THR A 202 4.79 -0.56 -15.99
CA THR A 202 3.99 -1.07 -17.13
C THR A 202 4.82 -1.43 -18.35
N ASN A 203 6.02 -0.86 -18.53
CA ASN A 203 6.87 -1.15 -19.67
C ASN A 203 8.36 -1.12 -19.29
N TRP A 204 9.19 -1.91 -19.98
CA TRP A 204 10.65 -1.94 -19.74
C TRP A 204 11.37 -0.67 -20.20
N THR A 205 10.76 0.10 -21.10
CA THR A 205 11.38 1.31 -21.67
C THR A 205 11.30 2.54 -20.76
N SER A 206 10.40 2.53 -19.78
CA SER A 206 10.30 3.60 -18.77
C SER A 206 11.39 3.50 -17.69
N LEU A 207 12.06 2.35 -17.60
CA LEU A 207 13.07 2.09 -16.58
C LEU A 207 14.46 2.59 -17.00
N PRO A 208 15.24 3.17 -16.07
CA PRO A 208 16.67 3.40 -16.28
C PRO A 208 17.34 2.08 -16.65
N SER A 209 18.11 2.09 -17.75
CA SER A 209 18.75 0.87 -18.23
C SER A 209 20.09 1.12 -18.91
N PHE A 210 20.96 0.12 -18.86
CA PHE A 210 22.35 0.17 -19.33
C PHE A 210 22.60 -1.00 -20.26
N VAL A 211 23.39 -0.79 -21.32
CA VAL A 211 23.61 -1.82 -22.34
C VAL A 211 24.32 -3.05 -21.76
N ASN A 212 25.17 -2.86 -20.75
CA ASN A 212 25.92 -3.92 -20.08
C ASN A 212 26.40 -3.49 -18.68
N ASP A 213 26.99 -4.45 -17.96
CA ASP A 213 27.56 -4.31 -16.62
C ASP A 213 28.59 -3.16 -16.53
N VAL A 214 29.46 -3.03 -17.54
CA VAL A 214 30.52 -2.00 -17.57
C VAL A 214 29.92 -0.59 -17.63
N GLN A 215 28.91 -0.37 -18.47
CA GLN A 215 28.25 0.94 -18.56
C GLN A 215 27.54 1.31 -17.26
N PHE A 216 26.89 0.34 -16.62
CA PHE A 216 26.26 0.53 -15.32
C PHE A 216 27.28 0.95 -14.26
N LEU A 217 28.41 0.25 -14.14
CA LEU A 217 29.44 0.57 -13.15
C LEU A 217 30.09 1.93 -13.41
N LYS A 218 30.39 2.27 -14.68
CA LYS A 218 30.88 3.61 -15.06
C LYS A 218 29.90 4.71 -14.69
N HIS A 219 28.60 4.45 -14.83
CA HIS A 219 27.57 5.40 -14.41
C HIS A 219 27.56 5.57 -12.89
N CYS A 220 27.68 4.49 -12.11
CA CYS A 220 27.84 4.56 -10.65
C CYS A 220 29.06 5.38 -10.23
N GLN A 221 30.19 5.25 -10.94
CA GLN A 221 31.39 6.07 -10.72
C GLN A 221 31.14 7.55 -11.05
N THR A 222 30.43 7.82 -12.15
CA THR A 222 30.13 9.19 -12.61
C THR A 222 29.25 9.94 -11.61
N LEU A 223 28.34 9.23 -10.96
CA LEU A 223 27.47 9.76 -9.91
C LEU A 223 28.14 9.84 -8.53
N ASP A 224 29.40 9.39 -8.42
CA ASP A 224 30.18 9.36 -7.18
C ASP A 224 29.40 8.75 -6.01
N ILE A 225 28.78 7.58 -6.25
CA ILE A 225 27.96 6.92 -5.23
C ILE A 225 28.88 6.49 -4.09
N GLU A 226 28.59 6.98 -2.89
CA GLU A 226 29.32 6.64 -1.68
C GLU A 226 28.50 5.71 -0.79
N VAL A 227 29.17 4.72 -0.20
CA VAL A 227 28.59 3.79 0.79
C VAL A 227 29.29 3.93 2.13
N LEU A 228 28.56 3.61 3.20
CA LEU A 228 29.10 3.67 4.54
C LEU A 228 30.02 2.47 4.79
N GLN A 229 31.23 2.74 5.33
CA GLN A 229 32.14 1.67 5.69
C GLN A 229 31.57 0.81 6.82
N ALA A 230 31.85 -0.50 6.78
CA ALA A 230 31.32 -1.46 7.75
C ALA A 230 31.60 -1.07 9.21
N GLU A 231 32.77 -0.49 9.51
CA GLU A 231 33.18 -0.05 10.84
C GLU A 231 32.43 1.20 11.32
N SER A 232 31.87 1.98 10.39
CA SER A 232 31.09 3.19 10.64
C SER A 232 29.58 2.90 10.72
N ARG A 233 29.13 1.72 10.29
CA ARG A 233 27.78 1.20 10.57
C ARG A 233 27.71 0.88 12.07
N GLY A 234 27.30 1.84 12.89
CA GLY A 234 27.09 1.61 14.32
C GLY A 234 26.12 0.44 14.58
N ASP A 235 25.96 0.05 15.85
CA ASP A 235 24.91 -0.89 16.27
C ASP A 235 23.54 -0.23 16.10
N LEU A 236 23.07 -0.16 14.86
CA LEU A 236 21.74 0.36 14.54
C LEU A 236 20.73 -0.64 15.08
N SER A 237 19.90 -0.15 15.99
CA SER A 237 18.80 -0.90 16.61
C SER A 237 17.78 -1.37 15.56
N ARG A 238 16.99 -2.38 15.95
CA ARG A 238 15.99 -3.15 15.17
C ARG A 238 14.85 -2.31 14.55
N GLY A 239 15.16 -1.31 13.75
CA GLY A 239 14.19 -0.41 13.12
C GLY A 239 14.10 -0.56 11.61
N VAL A 240 13.00 -0.05 11.04
CA VAL A 240 12.76 0.03 9.60
C VAL A 240 12.91 1.48 9.15
N SER A 241 13.66 1.74 8.07
CA SER A 241 13.69 3.07 7.44
C SER A 241 12.46 3.24 6.55
N LEU A 242 11.72 4.33 6.75
CA LEU A 242 10.52 4.64 5.97
C LEU A 242 10.78 5.50 4.72
N GLY A 243 12.04 5.80 4.40
CA GLY A 243 12.39 6.55 3.19
C GLY A 243 12.87 7.98 3.48
N ALA A 244 13.22 8.71 2.41
CA ALA A 244 13.88 10.00 2.50
C ALA A 244 12.93 11.09 3.02
N ASP A 245 11.68 11.10 2.56
CA ASP A 245 10.68 12.09 3.00
C ASP A 245 10.43 12.00 4.51
N TRP A 246 10.44 10.77 5.05
CA TRP A 246 10.30 10.51 6.48
C TRP A 246 11.51 11.01 7.29
N GLU A 247 12.71 10.73 6.79
CA GLU A 247 13.98 11.13 7.42
C GLU A 247 14.11 12.67 7.40
N GLU A 248 13.78 13.32 6.29
CA GLU A 248 13.76 14.79 6.18
C GLU A 248 12.77 15.43 7.16
N ALA A 249 11.53 14.93 7.22
CA ALA A 249 10.50 15.43 8.13
C ALA A 249 10.89 15.32 9.62
N ASN A 250 11.77 14.37 9.95
CA ASN A 250 12.26 14.13 11.30
C ASN A 250 13.69 14.67 11.57
N GLY A 251 14.27 15.43 10.63
CA GLY A 251 15.55 16.11 10.81
C GLY A 251 16.78 15.21 10.72
N GLY A 252 16.68 14.06 10.04
CA GLY A 252 17.79 13.15 9.78
C GLY A 252 17.39 11.67 9.79
N PRO A 253 18.38 10.76 9.82
CA PRO A 253 18.13 9.32 9.84
C PRO A 253 17.31 8.88 11.07
N VAL A 254 16.07 8.44 10.82
CA VAL A 254 15.13 7.95 11.83
C VAL A 254 14.51 6.64 11.37
N TRP A 255 14.59 5.64 12.24
CA TRP A 255 13.96 4.34 12.02
C TRP A 255 12.72 4.19 12.89
N VAL A 256 11.86 3.27 12.49
CA VAL A 256 10.65 2.92 13.23
C VAL A 256 10.78 1.52 13.80
N ASP A 257 10.61 1.41 15.11
CA ASP A 257 10.38 0.12 15.78
C ASP A 257 8.92 -0.27 15.56
N LEU A 258 8.68 -1.31 14.74
CA LEU A 258 7.32 -1.73 14.40
C LEU A 258 6.56 -2.26 15.62
N ASP A 259 7.23 -2.89 16.58
CA ASP A 259 6.57 -3.43 17.77
C ASP A 259 6.12 -2.32 18.71
N LEU A 260 6.98 -1.32 18.92
CA LEU A 260 6.64 -0.16 19.75
C LEU A 260 5.64 0.77 19.05
N LEU A 261 5.63 0.83 17.72
CA LEU A 261 4.65 1.63 16.96
C LEU A 261 3.22 1.17 17.26
N LEU A 262 2.95 -0.14 17.21
CA LEU A 262 1.61 -0.67 17.50
C LEU A 262 1.21 -0.42 18.96
N GLN A 263 2.17 -0.44 19.89
CA GLN A 263 1.95 -0.16 21.31
C GLN A 263 1.72 1.33 21.60
N ALA A 264 2.12 2.22 20.69
CA ALA A 264 1.94 3.66 20.87
C ALA A 264 0.46 4.08 20.85
N GLY A 265 -0.43 3.25 20.31
CA GLY A 265 -1.86 3.53 20.24
C GLY A 265 -2.13 4.75 19.35
N ARG A 266 -2.90 5.72 19.86
CA ARG A 266 -3.30 6.91 19.08
C ARG A 266 -2.14 7.92 18.99
N LEU A 267 -1.71 8.19 17.76
CA LEU A 267 -0.62 9.10 17.46
C LEU A 267 -1.09 10.56 17.33
N PRO A 268 -0.24 11.55 17.65
CA PRO A 268 -0.52 12.96 17.38
C PRO A 268 -0.58 13.24 15.88
N ASN A 269 -1.29 14.30 15.48
CA ASN A 269 -1.55 14.60 14.06
C ASN A 269 -0.27 14.74 13.22
N LYS A 270 0.78 15.36 13.77
CA LYS A 270 2.07 15.47 13.11
C LYS A 270 2.63 14.10 12.73
N ASP A 271 2.72 13.19 13.71
CA ASP A 271 3.26 11.85 13.48
C ASP A 271 2.39 11.03 12.51
N VAL A 272 1.06 11.17 12.57
CA VAL A 272 0.16 10.52 11.60
C VAL A 272 0.37 11.04 10.19
N PHE A 273 0.53 12.36 10.02
CA PHE A 273 0.73 12.95 8.70
C PHE A 273 2.06 12.54 8.07
N GLU A 274 3.11 12.44 8.88
CA GLU A 274 4.42 11.95 8.45
C GLU A 274 4.37 10.45 8.12
N LEU A 275 3.78 9.64 9.01
CA LEU A 275 3.75 8.18 8.89
C LEU A 275 2.86 7.71 7.74
N LEU A 276 1.73 8.40 7.52
CA LEU A 276 0.78 8.11 6.45
C LEU A 276 1.06 8.88 5.15
N SER A 277 2.23 9.53 5.05
CA SER A 277 2.69 10.04 3.76
C SER A 277 2.87 8.89 2.77
N GLU A 278 2.72 9.16 1.47
CA GLU A 278 2.70 8.11 0.45
C GLU A 278 3.97 7.25 0.46
N GLU A 279 5.16 7.86 0.58
CA GLU A 279 6.41 7.09 0.68
C GLU A 279 6.51 6.30 1.97
N ALA A 280 6.30 6.96 3.11
CA ALA A 280 6.50 6.33 4.42
C ALA A 280 5.54 5.17 4.62
N PHE A 281 4.28 5.35 4.24
CA PHE A 281 3.26 4.33 4.39
C PHE A 281 3.49 3.12 3.49
N ASN A 282 3.90 3.32 2.23
CA ASN A 282 4.22 2.20 1.34
C ASN A 282 5.36 1.35 1.92
N ASN A 283 6.42 1.97 2.43
CA ASN A 283 7.53 1.24 3.07
C ASN A 283 7.09 0.52 4.36
N LEU A 284 6.23 1.17 5.15
CA LEU A 284 5.66 0.60 6.37
C LEU A 284 4.81 -0.64 6.07
N ASP A 285 3.90 -0.52 5.11
CA ASP A 285 2.96 -1.56 4.70
C ASP A 285 3.71 -2.81 4.19
N VAL A 286 4.66 -2.62 3.26
CA VAL A 286 5.50 -3.73 2.77
C VAL A 286 6.27 -4.37 3.93
N ALA A 287 6.80 -3.59 4.88
CA ALA A 287 7.51 -4.14 6.04
C ALA A 287 6.60 -4.98 6.96
N TYR A 288 5.33 -4.60 7.14
CA TYR A 288 4.35 -5.38 7.90
C TYR A 288 3.87 -6.63 7.14
N LYS A 289 3.71 -6.54 5.82
CA LYS A 289 3.37 -7.69 4.97
C LYS A 289 4.44 -8.77 5.02
N ILE A 290 5.70 -8.38 4.84
CA ILE A 290 6.84 -9.30 4.93
C ILE A 290 6.92 -9.97 6.32
N ARG A 291 6.36 -9.37 7.36
CA ARG A 291 6.34 -9.95 8.73
C ARG A 291 5.03 -10.64 9.09
N ARG A 292 4.11 -10.81 8.15
CA ARG A 292 2.77 -11.41 8.37
C ARG A 292 1.96 -10.70 9.46
N ARG A 293 2.04 -9.37 9.51
CA ARG A 293 1.38 -8.54 10.55
C ARG A 293 0.52 -7.43 9.96
N THR A 294 0.03 -7.60 8.72
CA THR A 294 -0.85 -6.61 8.07
C THR A 294 -2.13 -6.38 8.87
N GLU A 295 -2.70 -7.43 9.48
CA GLU A 295 -3.90 -7.29 10.33
C GLU A 295 -3.65 -6.39 11.54
N SER A 296 -2.49 -6.52 12.19
CA SER A 296 -2.13 -5.64 13.31
C SER A 296 -1.96 -4.18 12.85
N LEU A 297 -1.37 -3.96 11.68
CA LEU A 297 -1.25 -2.65 11.07
C LEU A 297 -2.64 -2.08 10.70
N ARG A 298 -3.54 -2.91 10.16
CA ARG A 298 -4.93 -2.57 9.82
C ARG A 298 -5.67 -2.03 11.04
N SER A 299 -5.68 -2.79 12.14
CA SER A 299 -6.32 -2.36 13.39
C SER A 299 -5.69 -1.07 13.92
N PHE A 300 -4.37 -0.92 13.83
CA PHE A 300 -3.66 0.28 14.25
C PHE A 300 -4.05 1.53 13.43
N ILE A 301 -4.14 1.41 12.10
CA ILE A 301 -4.54 2.49 11.20
C ILE A 301 -6.00 2.87 11.45
N GLN A 302 -6.88 1.89 11.59
CA GLN A 302 -8.29 2.12 11.92
C GLN A 302 -8.43 2.87 13.25
N ALA A 303 -7.64 2.53 14.27
CA ALA A 303 -7.60 3.25 15.54
C ALA A 303 -7.08 4.71 15.41
N GLN A 304 -6.37 5.05 14.32
CA GLN A 304 -6.01 6.44 14.03
C GLN A 304 -7.16 7.24 13.44
N LYS A 305 -8.18 6.58 12.87
CA LYS A 305 -9.37 7.25 12.36
C LYS A 305 -10.00 8.00 13.52
N ILE A 306 -10.10 9.31 13.36
CA ILE A 306 -10.94 10.06 14.27
C ILE A 306 -12.32 9.74 13.75
N GLU A 307 -13.16 9.12 14.58
CA GLU A 307 -14.59 9.23 14.37
C GLU A 307 -14.80 10.74 14.26
N GLN A 308 -14.91 11.24 13.01
CA GLN A 308 -15.77 12.36 12.79
C GLN A 308 -16.97 11.89 13.57
N LEU A 309 -17.34 12.62 14.64
CA LEU A 309 -18.73 12.72 14.98
C LEU A 309 -19.37 12.64 13.63
N ALA A 310 -20.06 11.53 13.34
CA ALA A 310 -20.73 11.46 12.08
C ALA A 310 -21.47 12.82 11.98
N PRO A 311 -22.05 13.20 10.87
CA PRO A 311 -23.42 13.59 11.09
C PRO A 311 -24.10 12.41 11.85
N ARG A 312 -23.88 12.27 13.18
CA ARG A 312 -24.93 12.04 14.13
C ARG A 312 -25.91 13.04 13.59
N ILE A 313 -26.98 12.55 13.02
CA ILE A 313 -28.17 13.34 12.79
C ILE A 313 -28.76 13.60 14.19
N GLU A 314 -27.93 14.00 15.14
CA GLU A 314 -28.28 14.72 16.33
C GLU A 314 -28.04 16.16 15.91
N ASP A 315 -29.03 16.99 16.17
CA ASP A 315 -29.06 18.37 15.74
C ASP A 315 -28.06 19.23 16.54
N VAL A 316 -26.74 18.98 16.41
CA VAL A 316 -25.69 19.55 17.27
C VAL A 316 -25.62 21.08 17.16
N SER A 317 -26.20 21.65 16.10
CA SER A 317 -26.18 23.10 15.82
C SER A 317 -27.56 23.69 15.52
N GLY A 318 -28.66 22.95 15.74
CA GLY A 318 -29.99 23.41 15.32
C GLY A 318 -30.20 23.33 13.80
N VAL A 319 -29.32 22.65 13.05
CA VAL A 319 -29.42 22.32 11.61
C VAL A 319 -30.77 21.71 11.23
N SER A 320 -31.36 20.82 12.02
CA SER A 320 -32.72 20.30 11.74
C SER A 320 -33.77 21.40 11.86
N THR A 321 -33.59 22.28 12.85
CA THR A 321 -34.40 23.47 13.06
C THR A 321 -34.20 24.52 11.96
N ILE A 322 -32.99 24.61 11.41
CA ILE A 322 -32.58 25.48 10.31
C ILE A 322 -33.10 24.96 8.97
N ILE A 323 -33.04 23.65 8.73
CA ILE A 323 -33.59 22.99 7.55
C ILE A 323 -35.12 23.10 7.57
N ALA A 324 -35.75 22.87 8.72
CA ALA A 324 -37.18 23.13 8.92
C ALA A 324 -37.56 24.60 8.69
N LYS A 325 -36.66 25.55 9.02
CA LYS A 325 -36.84 26.97 8.69
C LYS A 325 -36.58 27.29 7.21
N LEU A 326 -35.67 26.59 6.54
CA LEU A 326 -35.37 26.73 5.11
C LEU A 326 -36.51 26.26 4.20
N GLU A 327 -37.38 25.39 4.72
CA GLU A 327 -38.63 24.94 4.10
C GLU A 327 -39.80 25.93 4.29
N LEU A 328 -39.66 26.95 5.14
CA LEU A 328 -40.68 27.98 5.28
C LEU A 328 -40.64 28.92 4.06
N PRO A 329 -41.78 29.12 3.36
CA PRO A 329 -41.84 29.92 2.14
C PRO A 329 -41.54 31.42 2.33
N GLU A 330 -41.44 31.90 3.57
CA GLU A 330 -41.25 33.32 3.92
C GLU A 330 -39.79 33.72 4.18
N MET A 331 -38.82 32.81 4.06
CA MET A 331 -37.41 33.12 4.35
C MET A 331 -36.79 34.04 3.29
N THR A 332 -36.17 35.13 3.75
CA THR A 332 -35.54 36.11 2.85
C THR A 332 -34.21 35.59 2.29
N GLY A 333 -33.82 36.08 1.10
CA GLY A 333 -32.60 35.64 0.40
C GLY A 333 -31.31 35.84 1.21
N ASP A 334 -31.27 36.86 2.08
CA ASP A 334 -30.10 37.19 2.91
C ASP A 334 -29.95 36.26 4.12
N GLU A 335 -31.05 35.80 4.72
CA GLU A 335 -31.04 34.81 5.81
C GLU A 335 -30.57 33.44 5.30
N ARG A 336 -30.98 33.06 4.08
CA ARG A 336 -30.46 31.86 3.39
C ARG A 336 -28.95 31.93 3.17
N LYS A 337 -28.43 33.13 2.88
CA LYS A 337 -27.00 33.37 2.63
C LYS A 337 -26.18 33.32 3.92
N LEU A 338 -26.70 33.89 5.01
CA LEU A 338 -26.09 33.83 6.34
C LEU A 338 -26.00 32.39 6.88
N LEU A 339 -27.06 31.60 6.69
CA LEU A 339 -27.09 30.19 7.12
C LEU A 339 -26.15 29.30 6.30
N LYS A 340 -26.08 29.48 4.98
CA LYS A 340 -25.06 28.82 4.15
C LYS A 340 -23.65 29.21 4.58
N ASN A 341 -23.42 30.47 4.94
CA ASN A 341 -22.13 30.93 5.44
C ASN A 341 -21.77 30.30 6.80
N ALA A 342 -22.73 30.13 7.72
CA ALA A 342 -22.48 29.49 9.01
C ALA A 342 -22.05 28.01 8.86
N VAL A 343 -22.74 27.25 8.00
CA VAL A 343 -22.37 25.86 7.66
C VAL A 343 -20.98 25.81 7.00
N ASN A 344 -20.69 26.72 6.08
CA ASN A 344 -19.36 26.84 5.45
C ASN A 344 -18.27 27.25 6.45
N THR A 345 -18.59 28.04 7.48
CA THR A 345 -17.61 28.49 8.48
C THR A 345 -17.21 27.34 9.42
N PHE A 346 -18.13 26.42 9.72
CA PHE A 346 -17.83 25.20 10.48
C PHE A 346 -16.98 24.22 9.67
N ALA A 347 -17.35 23.99 8.41
CA ALA A 347 -16.61 23.12 7.48
C ALA A 347 -15.20 23.64 7.16
N THR A 348 -14.95 24.95 7.30
CA THR A 348 -13.64 25.58 7.05
C THR A 348 -12.79 25.80 8.30
N SER A 349 -13.25 25.38 9.49
CA SER A 349 -12.42 25.48 10.70
C SER A 349 -11.14 24.66 10.58
N VAL A 350 -10.02 25.18 11.12
CA VAL A 350 -8.70 24.53 11.06
C VAL A 350 -8.75 23.13 11.71
N GLU A 351 -9.54 22.98 12.76
CA GLU A 351 -9.76 21.71 13.46
C GLU A 351 -10.51 20.70 12.59
N ALA A 352 -11.60 21.11 11.94
CA ALA A 352 -12.34 20.26 11.01
C ALA A 352 -11.48 19.86 9.80
N GLN A 353 -10.71 20.79 9.23
CA GLN A 353 -9.78 20.51 8.14
C GLN A 353 -8.68 19.54 8.56
N THR A 354 -8.17 19.66 9.79
CA THR A 354 -7.13 18.75 10.31
C THR A 354 -7.69 17.34 10.53
N ILE A 355 -8.89 17.22 11.08
CA ILE A 355 -9.59 15.94 11.24
C ILE A 355 -9.90 15.32 9.88
N GLN A 356 -10.40 16.10 8.93
CA GLN A 356 -10.69 15.66 7.56
C GLN A 356 -9.43 15.15 6.88
N LYS A 357 -8.33 15.92 6.91
CA LYS A 357 -7.04 15.53 6.35
C LYS A 357 -6.52 14.24 6.99
N ARG A 358 -6.66 14.08 8.31
CA ARG A 358 -6.28 12.85 9.00
C ARG A 358 -7.06 11.65 8.51
N ASN A 359 -8.39 11.76 8.44
CA ASN A 359 -9.23 10.66 7.98
C ASN A 359 -8.98 10.34 6.50
N GLN A 360 -8.73 11.34 5.66
CA GLN A 360 -8.33 11.12 4.26
C GLN A 360 -7.04 10.31 4.15
N LEU A 361 -6.03 10.62 4.97
CA LEU A 361 -4.77 9.87 4.99
C LEU A 361 -4.97 8.44 5.52
N VAL A 362 -5.79 8.27 6.55
CA VAL A 362 -6.17 6.94 7.07
C VAL A 362 -6.88 6.12 6.00
N ASP A 363 -7.84 6.71 5.30
CA ASP A 363 -8.60 6.02 4.24
C ASP A 363 -7.74 5.73 3.00
N ALA A 364 -6.77 6.59 2.69
CA ALA A 364 -5.76 6.32 1.67
C ALA A 364 -4.85 5.15 2.08
N ALA A 365 -4.36 5.15 3.33
CA ALA A 365 -3.54 4.09 3.89
C ALA A 365 -4.25 2.74 3.88
N MET A 366 -5.52 2.68 4.27
CA MET A 366 -6.33 1.44 4.25
C MET A 366 -6.49 0.86 2.83
N ARG A 367 -6.67 1.72 1.82
CA ARG A 367 -6.74 1.28 0.41
C ARG A 367 -5.40 0.75 -0.11
N THR A 368 -4.31 1.36 0.31
CA THR A 368 -2.96 0.88 -0.01
C THR A 368 -2.72 -0.48 0.63
N LEU A 369 -3.07 -0.63 1.91
CA LEU A 369 -2.97 -1.89 2.66
C LEU A 369 -3.72 -3.03 2.00
N ALA A 370 -4.99 -2.84 1.64
CA ALA A 370 -5.78 -3.86 0.95
C ALA A 370 -5.15 -4.28 -0.40
N SER A 371 -4.51 -3.34 -1.10
CA SER A 371 -3.84 -3.63 -2.36
C SER A 371 -2.56 -4.43 -2.19
N ILE A 372 -1.77 -4.08 -1.17
CA ILE A 372 -0.52 -4.76 -0.88
C ILE A 372 -0.81 -6.16 -0.35
N GLU A 373 -1.86 -6.36 0.45
CA GLU A 373 -2.32 -7.68 0.86
C GLU A 373 -2.68 -8.60 -0.32
N ALA A 374 -3.32 -8.06 -1.36
CA ALA A 374 -3.70 -8.81 -2.57
C ALA A 374 -2.51 -9.07 -3.52
N ALA A 375 -1.47 -8.24 -3.50
CA ALA A 375 -0.31 -8.39 -4.36
C ALA A 375 0.52 -9.63 -3.97
N SER A 376 1.22 -10.26 -4.92
CA SER A 376 2.30 -11.21 -4.60
C SER A 376 3.62 -10.47 -4.33
N PHE A 377 4.72 -11.16 -4.03
CA PHE A 377 6.05 -10.56 -3.84
C PHE A 377 6.79 -10.29 -5.17
N ASN A 378 6.06 -9.99 -6.24
CA ASN A 378 6.64 -9.56 -7.52
C ASN A 378 6.92 -8.05 -7.52
N ALA A 379 7.45 -7.51 -8.63
CA ALA A 379 7.77 -6.09 -8.72
C ALA A 379 6.54 -5.17 -8.60
N GLU A 380 5.32 -5.67 -8.80
CA GLU A 380 4.09 -4.90 -8.62
C GLU A 380 3.94 -4.38 -7.18
N ILE A 381 4.44 -5.09 -6.18
CA ILE A 381 4.41 -4.65 -4.77
C ILE A 381 5.15 -3.33 -4.56
N LEU A 382 6.12 -3.02 -5.42
CA LEU A 382 6.86 -1.75 -5.41
C LEU A 382 6.24 -0.70 -6.33
N SER A 383 5.26 -1.07 -7.16
CA SER A 383 4.62 -0.15 -8.08
C SER A 383 3.69 0.81 -7.32
N ARG A 384 4.08 2.08 -7.26
CA ARG A 384 3.21 3.16 -6.79
C ARG A 384 2.22 3.50 -7.91
N ARG A 385 1.13 2.73 -8.02
CA ARG A 385 0.08 3.08 -8.97
C ARG A 385 -0.58 4.37 -8.49
N SER A 386 -0.44 5.44 -9.25
CA SER A 386 -1.19 6.67 -9.00
C SER A 386 -2.69 6.35 -8.96
N ASN A 387 -3.43 7.04 -8.07
CA ASN A 387 -4.89 6.93 -7.99
C ASN A 387 -5.60 7.13 -9.34
N ARG A 388 -4.95 7.78 -10.32
CA ARG A 388 -5.45 7.98 -11.68
C ARG A 388 -5.26 6.76 -12.59
N ALA A 389 -4.11 6.10 -12.56
CA ALA A 389 -3.86 4.90 -13.35
C ALA A 389 -4.76 3.72 -12.90
N ARG A 390 -5.05 3.63 -11.60
CA ARG A 390 -6.02 2.68 -11.03
C ARG A 390 -7.45 2.87 -11.55
N ARG A 391 -7.87 4.13 -11.82
CA ARG A 391 -9.21 4.43 -12.38
C ARG A 391 -9.40 3.83 -13.77
N SER A 392 -8.36 3.77 -14.59
CA SER A 392 -8.48 3.34 -15.98
C SER A 392 -8.69 1.82 -16.14
N GLU A 393 -8.21 1.03 -15.20
CA GLU A 393 -8.22 -0.44 -15.29
C GLU A 393 -9.53 -1.05 -14.73
N VAL A 394 -10.09 -0.46 -13.67
CA VAL A 394 -11.33 -0.94 -13.05
C VAL A 394 -12.58 -0.56 -13.85
N VAL A 395 -12.53 0.52 -14.64
CA VAL A 395 -13.64 0.89 -15.55
C VAL A 395 -13.90 -0.18 -16.64
N ALA A 396 -12.97 -1.12 -16.85
CA ALA A 396 -13.18 -2.26 -17.75
C ALA A 396 -14.05 -3.38 -17.13
N GLY A 397 -14.32 -3.34 -15.82
CA GLY A 397 -15.05 -4.37 -15.07
C GLY A 397 -16.50 -4.01 -14.72
N SER A 398 -17.43 -4.46 -15.57
CA SER A 398 -18.74 -5.03 -15.19
C SER A 398 -19.82 -4.20 -14.46
N VAL A 399 -19.92 -2.88 -14.62
CA VAL A 399 -21.19 -2.17 -14.40
C VAL A 399 -21.49 -1.32 -15.63
N GLU A 400 -22.70 -1.41 -16.19
CA GLU A 400 -23.19 -0.51 -17.26
C GLU A 400 -23.39 0.92 -16.69
N MET A 401 -22.34 1.53 -16.13
CA MET A 401 -22.33 2.91 -15.66
C MET A 401 -22.77 3.88 -16.75
N ALA A 402 -22.51 3.53 -18.01
CA ALA A 402 -22.93 4.31 -19.18
C ALA A 402 -24.46 4.47 -19.30
N SER A 403 -25.24 3.63 -18.61
CA SER A 403 -26.71 3.71 -18.62
C SER A 403 -27.28 4.62 -17.53
N LEU A 404 -26.51 4.96 -16.49
CA LEU A 404 -26.97 5.77 -15.36
C LEU A 404 -26.94 7.26 -15.69
N ASP A 405 -28.01 7.96 -15.36
CA ASP A 405 -28.05 9.41 -15.41
C ASP A 405 -27.46 9.98 -14.11
N LEU A 406 -26.15 10.17 -14.10
CA LEU A 406 -25.42 10.82 -13.01
C LEU A 406 -25.40 12.36 -13.13
N LEU A 407 -25.90 12.91 -14.25
CA LEU A 407 -25.92 14.36 -14.52
C LEU A 407 -27.23 15.02 -14.10
N GLY A 408 -28.30 14.23 -13.94
CA GLY A 408 -29.58 14.66 -13.39
C GLY A 408 -29.52 15.08 -11.90
N PRO A 409 -30.67 15.44 -11.31
CA PRO A 409 -30.73 15.81 -9.90
C PRO A 409 -30.18 14.69 -9.00
N ALA A 410 -29.18 15.00 -8.19
CA ALA A 410 -28.52 14.04 -7.32
C ALA A 410 -28.10 14.71 -6.01
N TYR A 411 -27.98 13.92 -4.93
CA TYR A 411 -27.30 14.35 -3.73
C TYR A 411 -25.80 14.29 -3.98
N LYS A 412 -25.27 15.47 -4.27
CA LYS A 412 -23.85 15.67 -4.53
C LYS A 412 -23.15 16.17 -3.28
N GLY A 413 -21.96 15.69 -3.07
CA GLY A 413 -21.15 15.99 -1.90
C GLY A 413 -19.68 15.94 -2.22
N ASN A 414 -18.88 16.29 -1.23
CA ASN A 414 -17.43 16.22 -1.35
C ASN A 414 -17.00 14.79 -1.07
N CYS A 415 -16.46 14.13 -2.08
CA CYS A 415 -15.97 12.77 -1.92
C CYS A 415 -14.57 12.80 -1.29
N LEU A 416 -14.43 12.19 -0.11
CA LEU A 416 -13.16 12.14 0.61
C LEU A 416 -12.08 11.29 -0.09
N ILE A 417 -12.46 10.54 -1.12
CA ILE A 417 -11.57 9.62 -1.84
C ILE A 417 -11.00 10.24 -3.11
N CYS A 418 -11.86 10.76 -3.99
CA CYS A 418 -11.41 11.41 -5.22
C CYS A 418 -11.11 12.89 -5.04
N CYS A 419 -11.44 13.46 -3.87
CA CYS A 419 -11.39 14.90 -3.61
C CYS A 419 -12.17 15.72 -4.65
N GLY A 420 -13.15 15.10 -5.31
CA GLY A 420 -14.07 15.79 -6.18
C GLY A 420 -15.07 16.56 -5.33
N ASP A 421 -15.19 17.85 -5.62
CA ASP A 421 -16.30 18.66 -5.18
C ASP A 421 -17.50 18.40 -6.12
N ASP A 422 -18.71 18.37 -5.57
CA ASP A 422 -19.95 18.13 -6.34
C ASP A 422 -20.05 16.74 -6.99
N GLU A 423 -19.57 15.71 -6.29
CA GLU A 423 -19.62 14.31 -6.74
C GLU A 423 -20.92 13.63 -6.30
N THR A 424 -21.50 12.79 -7.16
CA THR A 424 -22.67 11.97 -6.81
C THR A 424 -22.29 10.99 -5.70
N THR A 425 -22.87 11.17 -4.52
CA THR A 425 -22.63 10.31 -3.35
C THR A 425 -23.29 8.94 -3.51
N SER A 426 -22.88 7.99 -2.68
CA SER A 426 -23.46 6.66 -2.64
C SER A 426 -23.77 6.21 -1.22
N ILE A 427 -24.74 5.31 -1.12
CA ILE A 427 -25.10 4.60 0.10
C ILE A 427 -24.68 3.15 -0.11
N CYS A 428 -23.79 2.65 0.73
CA CYS A 428 -23.33 1.27 0.66
C CYS A 428 -23.97 0.45 1.78
N LEU A 429 -24.42 -0.76 1.42
CA LEU A 429 -24.98 -1.71 2.37
C LEU A 429 -23.97 -2.83 2.59
N GLU A 430 -23.51 -2.99 3.82
CA GLU A 430 -22.59 -4.06 4.24
C GLU A 430 -23.32 -5.42 4.22
N GLU A 431 -22.58 -6.48 3.86
CA GLU A 431 -23.02 -7.86 4.03
C GLU A 431 -22.97 -8.22 5.52
N LEU A 432 -24.08 -8.70 6.06
CA LEU A 432 -24.12 -9.15 7.45
C LEU A 432 -23.40 -10.48 7.61
N ASP A 433 -22.66 -10.62 8.72
CA ASP A 433 -22.13 -11.90 9.14
C ASP A 433 -23.26 -12.92 9.35
N ALA A 434 -23.01 -14.18 8.96
CA ALA A 434 -23.99 -15.26 9.02
C ALA A 434 -24.60 -15.47 10.43
N GLU A 435 -23.86 -15.14 11.50
CA GLU A 435 -24.35 -15.23 12.89
C GLU A 435 -25.41 -14.16 13.23
N HIS A 436 -25.43 -13.06 12.48
CA HIS A 436 -26.34 -11.92 12.66
C HIS A 436 -27.41 -11.84 11.55
N ALA A 437 -27.38 -12.76 10.59
CA ALA A 437 -28.34 -12.77 9.48
C ALA A 437 -29.78 -12.97 9.96
N ASP A 438 -29.98 -13.80 10.99
CA ASP A 438 -31.31 -14.11 11.55
C ASP A 438 -31.96 -12.90 12.25
N ASP A 439 -31.16 -11.95 12.74
CA ASP A 439 -31.66 -10.72 13.37
C ASP A 439 -32.38 -9.80 12.38
N ASN A 440 -32.19 -10.02 11.07
CA ASN A 440 -32.85 -9.27 9.98
C ASN A 440 -33.98 -10.06 9.30
N THR A 441 -34.20 -11.34 9.64
CA THR A 441 -35.24 -12.19 9.03
C THR A 441 -36.50 -12.34 9.89
N THR A 442 -36.43 -12.07 11.20
CA THR A 442 -37.58 -12.17 12.11
C THR A 442 -38.34 -10.83 12.22
N ASP A 443 -39.54 -10.75 11.64
CA ASP A 443 -40.50 -9.60 11.58
C ASP A 443 -39.97 -8.25 11.05
N PHE A 444 -38.67 -8.01 11.03
CA PHE A 444 -38.00 -6.83 10.46
C PHE A 444 -37.74 -6.94 8.95
N ALA A 445 -37.80 -8.14 8.37
CA ALA A 445 -37.62 -8.39 6.95
C ALA A 445 -38.62 -7.63 6.05
N LEU A 446 -39.81 -7.30 6.58
CA LEU A 446 -40.82 -6.49 5.88
C LEU A 446 -40.44 -4.99 5.82
N ASN A 447 -39.48 -4.55 6.62
CA ASN A 447 -39.05 -3.15 6.74
C ASN A 447 -37.60 -2.93 6.29
N PHE A 448 -36.84 -3.94 5.88
CA PHE A 448 -35.51 -3.72 5.29
C PHE A 448 -35.67 -3.16 3.86
N PRO A 449 -34.90 -2.15 3.40
CA PRO A 449 -33.77 -1.46 4.04
C PRO A 449 -34.15 -0.31 5.00
N LEU A 450 -35.44 0.04 5.16
CA LEU A 450 -35.91 1.14 6.04
C LEU A 450 -35.61 0.90 7.54
N ALA A 451 -35.36 -0.34 7.95
CA ALA A 451 -34.99 -0.70 9.31
C ALA A 451 -33.46 -0.63 9.56
N ALA A 452 -32.62 -0.48 8.54
CA ALA A 452 -31.18 -0.34 8.77
C ALA A 452 -30.89 0.96 9.54
N GLY A 453 -30.22 0.88 10.68
CA GLY A 453 -30.07 2.01 11.61
C GLY A 453 -31.18 2.16 12.67
N SER A 454 -32.27 1.40 12.58
CA SER A 454 -33.40 1.51 13.53
C SER A 454 -33.24 0.70 14.81
N SER A 455 -32.22 -0.18 14.87
CA SER A 455 -31.89 -1.05 15.99
C SER A 455 -30.37 -1.04 16.21
N ASN A 456 -29.92 -1.17 17.47
CA ASN A 456 -28.49 -1.29 17.79
C ASN A 456 -27.82 -2.47 17.08
N LYS A 457 -28.60 -3.48 16.65
CA LYS A 457 -28.11 -4.67 15.93
C LYS A 457 -27.89 -4.43 14.44
N ASN A 458 -28.43 -3.36 13.87
CA ASN A 458 -28.36 -3.07 12.42
C ASN A 458 -27.86 -1.65 12.11
N VAL A 459 -27.28 -0.98 13.12
CA VAL A 459 -26.76 0.39 13.01
C VAL A 459 -25.56 0.50 12.08
N ASN A 460 -24.81 -0.59 11.91
CA ASN A 460 -23.60 -0.62 11.07
C ASN A 460 -23.85 -1.07 9.63
N ILE A 461 -25.07 -1.51 9.27
CA ILE A 461 -25.36 -2.05 7.93
C ILE A 461 -25.26 -0.97 6.85
N ILE A 462 -25.73 0.24 7.16
CA ILE A 462 -25.52 1.38 6.26
C ILE A 462 -24.14 1.93 6.58
N LEU A 463 -23.22 1.76 5.64
CA LEU A 463 -21.91 2.35 5.77
C LEU A 463 -22.08 3.87 5.67
N SER A 464 -21.68 4.58 6.72
CA SER A 464 -21.71 6.05 6.79
C SER A 464 -20.66 6.73 5.90
N GLN A 465 -20.19 6.02 4.87
CA GLN A 465 -19.11 6.42 4.01
C GLN A 465 -19.61 7.52 3.06
N ASN A 466 -19.12 8.74 3.26
CA ASN A 466 -19.41 9.85 2.36
C ASN A 466 -18.50 9.77 1.12
N VAL A 467 -18.78 8.77 0.29
CA VAL A 467 -17.95 8.37 -0.85
C VAL A 467 -18.76 8.49 -2.12
N SER A 468 -18.14 9.03 -3.18
CA SER A 468 -18.81 9.11 -4.47
C SER A 468 -19.08 7.72 -5.01
N PHE A 469 -20.23 7.58 -5.67
CA PHE A 469 -20.65 6.35 -6.31
C PHE A 469 -19.55 5.76 -7.21
N GLN A 470 -18.85 6.62 -7.94
CA GLN A 470 -17.71 6.21 -8.77
C GLN A 470 -16.58 5.60 -7.94
N CYS A 471 -16.24 6.19 -6.79
CA CYS A 471 -15.16 5.68 -5.95
C CYS A 471 -15.50 4.34 -5.28
N VAL A 472 -16.77 4.11 -4.92
CA VAL A 472 -17.20 2.82 -4.38
C VAL A 472 -17.14 1.73 -5.44
N LEU A 473 -17.59 2.02 -6.66
CA LEU A 473 -17.50 1.06 -7.77
C LEU A 473 -16.06 0.69 -8.15
N LEU A 474 -15.08 1.52 -7.78
CA LEU A 474 -13.65 1.24 -7.99
C LEU A 474 -13.06 0.29 -6.93
N ALA A 475 -13.79 -0.01 -5.85
CA ALA A 475 -13.37 -1.00 -4.88
C ALA A 475 -13.42 -2.41 -5.51
N PRO A 476 -12.66 -3.40 -4.96
CA PRO A 476 -12.77 -4.79 -5.42
C PRO A 476 -14.24 -5.25 -5.44
N SER A 477 -14.61 -6.05 -6.45
CA SER A 477 -16.03 -6.44 -6.64
C SER A 477 -16.62 -7.04 -5.36
N GLY A 478 -17.75 -6.48 -4.91
CA GLY A 478 -18.42 -6.91 -3.69
C GLY A 478 -17.72 -6.49 -2.39
N MET A 479 -16.74 -5.59 -2.45
CA MET A 479 -16.03 -5.06 -1.29
C MET A 479 -16.12 -3.54 -1.24
N SER A 480 -16.05 -3.00 -0.02
CA SER A 480 -15.88 -1.58 0.23
C SER A 480 -14.43 -1.19 0.01
N ILE A 481 -14.17 0.11 -0.03
CA ILE A 481 -12.81 0.66 -0.04
C ILE A 481 -11.98 0.27 1.20
N PHE A 482 -12.63 -0.25 2.26
CA PHE A 482 -12.01 -0.74 3.49
C PHE A 482 -11.94 -2.27 3.55
N ASN A 483 -12.31 -2.96 2.47
CA ASN A 483 -12.39 -4.43 2.38
C ASN A 483 -13.49 -5.05 3.26
N GLU A 484 -14.55 -4.30 3.54
CA GLU A 484 -15.80 -4.83 4.11
C GLU A 484 -16.62 -5.42 2.97
N LYS A 485 -17.30 -6.54 3.19
CA LYS A 485 -18.14 -7.11 2.13
C LYS A 485 -19.37 -6.24 1.92
N LEU A 486 -19.67 -5.92 0.67
CA LEU A 486 -20.83 -5.11 0.28
C LEU A 486 -21.88 -5.99 -0.38
N ASN A 487 -23.11 -5.83 0.08
CA ASN A 487 -24.27 -6.48 -0.50
C ASN A 487 -24.91 -5.62 -1.62
N ALA A 488 -24.86 -4.29 -1.47
CA ALA A 488 -25.35 -3.38 -2.52
C ALA A 488 -24.74 -1.97 -2.44
N ILE A 489 -24.74 -1.29 -3.59
CA ILE A 489 -24.27 0.10 -3.73
C ILE A 489 -25.36 0.92 -4.41
N LEU A 490 -25.88 1.94 -3.71
CA LEU A 490 -26.97 2.76 -4.20
C LEU A 490 -26.48 4.19 -4.51
N PRO A 491 -26.56 4.67 -5.76
CA PRO A 491 -26.26 6.06 -6.08
C PRO A 491 -27.36 6.96 -5.53
N ALA A 492 -26.99 8.09 -4.92
CA ALA A 492 -27.94 9.08 -4.43
C ALA A 492 -28.43 10.00 -5.56
N VAL A 493 -29.05 9.41 -6.59
CA VAL A 493 -29.54 10.09 -7.79
C VAL A 493 -31.07 10.09 -7.84
N HIS A 494 -31.65 10.92 -8.70
CA HIS A 494 -33.09 10.92 -8.93
C HIS A 494 -33.56 9.53 -9.36
N TYR A 495 -34.58 9.02 -8.67
CA TYR A 495 -35.13 7.68 -8.88
C TYR A 495 -36.12 7.68 -10.06
N ASP A 496 -35.59 7.80 -11.27
CA ASP A 496 -36.36 7.72 -12.51
C ASP A 496 -35.56 7.03 -13.62
N GLY A 497 -36.24 6.64 -14.70
CA GLY A 497 -35.63 6.10 -15.92
C GLY A 497 -34.64 4.96 -15.66
N PRO A 498 -33.40 5.04 -16.16
CA PRO A 498 -32.40 3.98 -15.98
C PRO A 498 -31.87 3.88 -14.53
N ASN A 499 -31.81 5.00 -13.80
CA ASN A 499 -31.40 5.00 -12.39
C ASN A 499 -32.34 4.16 -11.53
N LYS A 500 -33.65 4.25 -11.81
CA LYS A 500 -34.68 3.45 -11.14
C LYS A 500 -34.45 1.95 -11.31
N LYS A 501 -34.08 1.51 -12.52
CA LYS A 501 -33.81 0.09 -12.80
C LYS A 501 -32.63 -0.40 -11.96
N TYR A 502 -31.52 0.31 -11.99
CA TYR A 502 -30.32 -0.04 -11.23
C TYR A 502 -30.55 -0.04 -9.72
N ILE A 503 -31.19 1.01 -9.18
CA ILE A 503 -31.49 1.10 -7.74
C ILE A 503 -32.37 -0.07 -7.30
N ASN A 504 -33.35 -0.46 -8.11
CA ASN A 504 -34.20 -1.62 -7.81
C ASN A 504 -33.43 -2.94 -7.85
N GLU A 505 -32.52 -3.12 -8.82
CA GLU A 505 -31.68 -4.32 -8.90
C GLU A 505 -30.76 -4.42 -7.68
N GLN A 506 -30.10 -3.33 -7.29
CA GLN A 506 -29.24 -3.29 -6.12
C GLN A 506 -30.01 -3.52 -4.82
N LEU A 507 -31.18 -2.89 -4.66
CA LEU A 507 -32.06 -3.15 -3.51
C LEU A 507 -32.56 -4.60 -3.50
N TYR A 508 -32.87 -5.16 -4.67
CA TYR A 508 -33.26 -6.56 -4.79
C TYR A 508 -32.13 -7.49 -4.34
N PHE A 509 -30.89 -7.27 -4.79
CA PHE A 509 -29.73 -8.04 -4.35
C PHE A 509 -29.55 -7.94 -2.84
N ALA A 510 -29.61 -6.73 -2.28
CA ALA A 510 -29.50 -6.51 -0.83
C ALA A 510 -30.57 -7.25 -0.03
N LEU A 511 -31.83 -7.20 -0.50
CA LEU A 511 -32.99 -7.76 0.20
C LEU A 511 -33.07 -9.28 0.13
N THR A 512 -32.57 -9.86 -0.95
CA THR A 512 -32.71 -11.30 -1.22
C THR A 512 -31.43 -12.08 -0.99
N ALA A 513 -30.32 -11.40 -0.65
CA ALA A 513 -28.97 -12.00 -0.65
C ALA A 513 -28.68 -12.74 -1.97
N GLY A 514 -29.22 -12.25 -3.09
CA GLY A 514 -29.11 -12.88 -4.40
C GLY A 514 -29.95 -14.15 -4.62
N LEU A 515 -30.83 -14.53 -3.68
CA LEU A 515 -31.75 -15.65 -3.88
C LEU A 515 -32.81 -15.29 -4.93
N ALA A 516 -33.03 -16.18 -5.89
CA ALA A 516 -34.06 -16.03 -6.92
C ALA A 516 -35.46 -16.18 -6.31
N GLN A 517 -36.08 -15.08 -5.87
CA GLN A 517 -37.48 -15.08 -5.46
C GLN A 517 -38.38 -14.76 -6.67
N GLY A 518 -39.43 -15.57 -6.85
CA GLY A 518 -40.40 -15.39 -7.92
C GLY A 518 -41.14 -14.05 -7.83
N ALA A 519 -41.84 -13.68 -8.91
CA ALA A 519 -42.51 -12.39 -9.14
C ALA A 519 -43.38 -11.83 -7.99
N ALA A 520 -43.78 -12.66 -7.02
CA ALA A 520 -44.52 -12.25 -5.82
C ALA A 520 -43.70 -11.40 -4.83
N GLY A 521 -42.38 -11.62 -4.70
CA GLY A 521 -41.51 -10.77 -3.86
C GLY A 521 -41.29 -9.38 -4.48
N ILE A 522 -41.21 -9.32 -5.81
CA ILE A 522 -41.06 -8.08 -6.60
C ILE A 522 -42.27 -7.15 -6.43
N ALA A 523 -43.47 -7.70 -6.20
CA ALA A 523 -44.70 -6.94 -6.01
C ALA A 523 -44.81 -6.21 -4.65
N GLN A 524 -43.89 -6.44 -3.71
CA GLN A 524 -43.87 -5.75 -2.40
C GLN A 524 -43.02 -4.47 -2.40
N LEU A 525 -42.04 -4.32 -3.31
CA LEU A 525 -41.24 -3.10 -3.49
C LEU A 525 -42.06 -1.82 -3.79
N PRO A 526 -43.20 -1.84 -4.52
CA PRO A 526 -44.03 -0.66 -4.75
C PRO A 526 -44.60 0.00 -3.49
N PHE A 527 -44.61 -0.65 -2.33
CA PHE A 527 -45.03 -0.02 -1.07
C PHE A 527 -44.03 1.02 -0.55
N LEU A 528 -42.77 1.00 -1.01
CA LEU A 528 -41.75 2.05 -0.74
C LEU A 528 -42.13 3.42 -1.33
N ARG A 529 -43.09 3.47 -2.27
CA ARG A 529 -43.55 4.68 -2.96
C ARG A 529 -44.21 5.70 -2.03
N ARG A 530 -44.67 5.30 -0.84
CA ARG A 530 -45.33 6.23 0.11
C ARG A 530 -44.37 7.04 0.99
N SER A 531 -43.11 6.63 1.13
CA SER A 531 -42.17 7.29 2.06
C SER A 531 -41.26 8.33 1.41
N PHE A 532 -41.07 8.28 0.07
CA PHE A 532 -40.08 9.10 -0.63
C PHE A 532 -40.64 10.04 -1.72
N GLY A 533 -41.96 10.17 -1.86
CA GLY A 533 -42.52 10.98 -2.94
C GLY A 533 -43.93 11.49 -2.68
N ARG A 534 -44.05 12.62 -1.99
CA ARG A 534 -45.17 13.55 -2.20
C ARG A 534 -44.63 14.95 -2.42
N SER A 535 -44.77 15.44 -3.65
CA SER A 535 -44.73 16.85 -3.97
C SER A 535 -45.94 17.56 -3.33
N PRO A 536 -45.80 18.77 -2.76
CA PRO A 536 -46.95 19.52 -2.27
C PRO A 536 -47.75 20.05 -3.47
N GLY A 537 -49.04 19.71 -3.57
CA GLY A 537 -49.98 20.48 -4.40
C GLY A 537 -50.92 19.73 -5.36
N GLN A 538 -51.00 18.40 -5.38
CA GLN A 538 -52.03 17.72 -6.18
C GLN A 538 -53.14 17.15 -5.30
N VAL A 539 -54.31 17.80 -5.37
CA VAL A 539 -55.61 17.34 -4.85
C VAL A 539 -56.16 16.26 -5.78
N PRO A 540 -56.80 15.19 -5.27
CA PRO A 540 -57.19 14.05 -6.10
C PRO A 540 -58.44 14.37 -6.95
N VAL A 541 -58.41 13.90 -8.20
CA VAL A 541 -59.61 13.54 -8.98
C VAL A 541 -59.53 12.05 -9.24
#